data_AF-W9W9T4-F1
#
_entry.id   AF-W9W9T4-F1
#
_cell.length_a   1.000
_cell.length_b   1.000
_cell.length_c   1.000
_cell.angle_alpha   90.00
_cell.angle_beta   90.00
_cell.angle_gamma   90.00
#
_symmetry.space_group_name_H-M   'P 1'
#
loop_
_entity.id
_entity.type
_entity.pdbx_description
1 polymer ?
#
loop_
_entity_poly.entity_id
_entity_poly.type
_entity_poly.pdbx_seq_one_letter_code
_entity_poly.pdbx_strand_id
1 'polypeptide(L)'
;MEDKAAPEARLATMRRMALIYSRQAKLNESLELYQKTMDECKANLGDDHWLMERVLDKMSDLHLQSNRHPDSAREYQKTLDLLQRRLNKDNLKSLSILCKFADVHLEQHRYQEALNLYMADLRSY
;
A
#
# COMPACT_ATOMS: atom_id res chain seq x y z
N MET A 1 7.72 29.27 -2.68
CA MET A 1 7.75 27.81 -2.48
C MET A 1 6.85 27.53 -1.31
N GLU A 2 5.69 26.91 -1.52
CA GLU A 2 4.78 26.55 -0.43
C GLU A 2 5.48 25.60 0.53
N ASP A 3 5.38 25.87 1.83
CA ASP A 3 5.91 25.03 2.90
C ASP A 3 5.11 23.72 2.97
N LYS A 4 5.51 22.74 2.16
CA LYS A 4 4.92 21.40 2.12
C LYS A 4 5.30 20.54 3.33
N ALA A 5 6.18 21.02 4.24
CA ALA A 5 6.57 20.26 5.43
C ALA A 5 5.42 20.16 6.45
N ALA A 6 4.62 21.23 6.60
CA ALA A 6 3.45 21.25 7.48
C ALA A 6 2.37 20.22 7.09
N PRO A 7 1.92 20.14 5.81
CA PRO A 7 0.96 19.12 5.41
C PRO A 7 1.56 17.71 5.50
N GLU A 8 2.84 17.51 5.19
CA GLU A 8 3.47 16.18 5.27
C GLU A 8 3.49 15.62 6.70
N ALA A 9 3.89 16.44 7.69
CA ALA A 9 3.91 16.01 9.10
C ALA A 9 2.51 15.66 9.63
N ARG A 10 1.50 16.43 9.23
CA ARG A 10 0.09 16.16 9.54
C ARG A 10 -0.36 14.82 8.94
N LEU A 11 -0.10 14.58 7.66
CA LEU A 11 -0.48 13.34 6.97
C LEU A 11 0.24 12.12 7.55
N ALA A 12 1.52 12.26 7.90
CA ALA A 12 2.26 11.21 8.59
C ALA A 12 1.63 10.86 9.96
N THR A 13 1.08 11.85 10.65
CA THR A 13 0.36 11.66 11.92
C THR A 13 -0.98 10.95 11.70
N MET A 14 -1.79 11.38 10.73
CA MET A 14 -3.05 10.70 10.37
C MET A 14 -2.83 9.23 9.99
N ARG A 15 -1.80 8.94 9.20
CA ARG A 15 -1.38 7.57 8.85
C ARG A 15 -1.06 6.75 10.09
N ARG A 16 -0.35 7.32 11.07
CA ARG A 16 -0.02 6.64 12.33
C ARG A 16 -1.27 6.39 13.19
N MET A 17 -2.21 7.33 13.23
CA MET A 17 -3.50 7.13 13.90
C MET A 17 -4.30 6.00 13.25
N ALA A 18 -4.34 5.93 11.92
CA ALA A 18 -5.01 4.84 11.21
C ALA A 18 -4.38 3.48 11.55
N LEU A 19 -3.05 3.40 11.65
CA LEU A 19 -2.34 2.20 12.10
C LEU A 19 -2.74 1.79 13.53
N ILE A 20 -2.96 2.75 14.43
CA ILE A 20 -3.42 2.46 15.79
C ILE A 20 -4.83 1.87 15.76
N TYR A 21 -5.75 2.41 14.96
CA TYR A 21 -7.09 1.83 14.79
C TYR A 21 -7.04 0.40 14.24
N SER A 22 -6.19 0.13 13.25
CA SER A 22 -5.96 -1.22 12.73
C SER A 22 -5.55 -2.19 13.84
N ARG A 23 -4.60 -1.79 14.71
CA ARG A 23 -4.14 -2.61 15.84
C ARG A 23 -5.20 -2.82 16.92
N GLN A 24 -6.22 -1.97 16.97
CA GLN A 24 -7.38 -2.14 17.85
C GLN A 24 -8.51 -2.96 17.20
N ALA A 25 -8.26 -3.59 16.04
CA ALA A 25 -9.27 -4.28 15.22
C ALA A 25 -10.43 -3.37 14.74
N LYS A 26 -10.25 -2.05 14.77
CA LYS A 26 -11.17 -1.06 14.22
C LYS A 26 -10.89 -0.86 12.72
N LEU A 27 -11.18 -1.91 11.94
CA LEU A 27 -10.75 -1.99 10.54
C LEU A 27 -11.42 -0.92 9.66
N ASN A 28 -12.70 -0.62 9.89
CA ASN A 28 -13.43 0.37 9.10
C ASN A 28 -12.93 1.80 9.37
N GLU A 29 -12.78 2.18 10.64
CA GLU A 29 -12.26 3.49 11.03
C GLU A 29 -10.81 3.67 10.56
N SER A 30 -10.03 2.58 10.56
CA SER A 30 -8.68 2.57 10.00
C SER A 30 -8.69 2.84 8.49
N LEU A 31 -9.53 2.14 7.73
CA LEU A 31 -9.66 2.31 6.28
C LEU A 31 -10.16 3.70 5.90
N GLU A 32 -11.16 4.23 6.59
CA GLU A 32 -11.67 5.59 6.35
C GLU A 32 -10.57 6.64 6.58
N LEU A 33 -9.78 6.49 7.65
CA LEU A 33 -8.70 7.43 7.95
C LEU A 33 -7.53 7.29 6.95
N TYR A 34 -7.21 6.08 6.51
CA TYR A 34 -6.22 5.87 5.44
C TYR A 34 -6.69 6.48 4.12
N GLN A 35 -7.94 6.27 3.71
CA GLN A 35 -8.53 6.86 2.51
C GLN A 35 -8.47 8.40 2.57
N LYS A 36 -8.88 8.99 3.69
CA LYS A 36 -8.77 10.44 3.90
C LYS A 36 -7.33 10.94 3.83
N THR A 37 -6.38 10.20 4.41
CA THR A 37 -4.95 10.52 4.33
C THR A 37 -4.45 10.46 2.88
N MET A 38 -4.96 9.51 2.08
CA MET A 38 -4.63 9.37 0.66
C MET A 38 -5.11 10.58 -0.14
N ASP A 39 -6.38 10.96 0.03
CA ASP A 39 -6.99 12.08 -0.68
C ASP A 39 -6.31 13.41 -0.34
N GLU A 40 -6.04 13.67 0.95
CA GLU A 40 -5.31 14.88 1.38
C GLU A 40 -3.86 14.88 0.88
N CYS A 41 -3.18 13.74 0.81
CA CYS A 41 -1.83 13.67 0.26
C CYS A 41 -1.81 13.94 -1.24
N LYS A 42 -2.77 13.36 -1.99
CA LYS A 42 -2.89 13.61 -3.43
C LYS A 42 -3.12 15.09 -3.72
N ALA A 43 -3.96 15.75 -2.92
CA ALA A 43 -4.26 17.17 -3.08
C ALA A 43 -3.07 18.09 -2.72
N ASN A 44 -2.34 17.80 -1.64
CA ASN A 44 -1.31 18.72 -1.12
C ASN A 44 0.11 18.42 -1.63
N LEU A 45 0.42 17.14 -1.85
CA LEU A 45 1.79 16.66 -2.12
C LEU A 45 1.94 16.03 -3.51
N GLY A 46 0.83 15.69 -4.17
CA GLY A 46 0.80 15.03 -5.47
C GLY A 46 0.56 13.53 -5.37
N ASP A 47 0.22 12.90 -6.51
CA ASP A 47 -0.16 11.49 -6.61
C ASP A 47 1.03 10.52 -6.56
N ASP A 48 2.25 10.99 -6.84
CA ASP A 48 3.49 10.19 -6.78
C ASP A 48 4.26 10.35 -5.45
N HIS A 49 3.68 11.07 -4.48
CA HIS A 49 4.34 11.31 -3.19
C HIS A 49 4.56 9.99 -2.43
N TRP A 50 5.70 9.89 -1.71
CA TRP A 50 6.10 8.63 -1.06
C TRP A 50 5.10 8.08 -0.03
N LEU A 51 4.30 8.97 0.56
CA LEU A 51 3.23 8.58 1.47
C LEU A 51 2.12 7.75 0.81
N MET A 52 1.91 7.86 -0.51
CA MET A 52 0.85 7.13 -1.23
C MET A 52 1.07 5.64 -1.22
N GLU A 53 2.28 5.24 -1.54
CA GLU A 53 2.71 3.84 -1.43
C GLU A 53 2.52 3.29 0.00
N ARG A 54 2.89 4.06 1.03
CA ARG A 54 2.74 3.63 2.43
C ARG A 54 1.29 3.52 2.90
N VAL A 55 0.39 4.34 2.37
CA VAL A 55 -1.03 4.28 2.73
C VAL A 55 -1.68 3.10 2.02
N LEU A 56 -1.40 2.91 0.73
CA LEU A 56 -1.93 1.81 -0.07
C LEU A 56 -1.47 0.43 0.43
N ASP A 57 -0.19 0.27 0.80
CA ASP A 57 0.30 -0.97 1.44
C ASP A 57 -0.54 -1.33 2.68
N LYS A 58 -0.81 -0.35 3.54
CA LYS A 58 -1.58 -0.57 4.76
C LYS A 58 -3.06 -0.83 4.50
N MET A 59 -3.66 -0.17 3.52
CA MET A 59 -5.03 -0.47 3.10
C MET A 59 -5.13 -1.89 2.54
N SER A 60 -4.14 -2.33 1.75
CA SER A 60 -4.06 -3.68 1.19
C SER A 60 -3.98 -4.74 2.29
N ASP A 61 -3.14 -4.52 3.30
CA ASP A 61 -3.04 -5.39 4.49
C ASP A 61 -4.40 -5.46 5.24
N LEU A 62 -5.11 -4.33 5.37
CA LEU A 62 -6.42 -4.27 6.03
C LEU A 62 -7.53 -4.98 5.24
N HIS A 63 -7.50 -4.88 3.91
CA HIS A 63 -8.43 -5.61 3.05
C HIS A 63 -8.23 -7.12 3.18
N LEU A 64 -6.98 -7.59 3.23
CA LEU A 64 -6.64 -8.98 3.55
C LEU A 64 -7.23 -9.42 4.89
N GLN A 65 -7.02 -8.65 5.95
CA GLN A 65 -7.60 -8.91 7.28
C GLN A 65 -9.13 -8.96 7.28
N SER A 66 -9.77 -8.31 6.31
CA SER A 66 -11.23 -8.29 6.13
C SER A 66 -11.73 -9.36 5.15
N ASN A 67 -10.89 -10.31 4.72
CA ASN A 67 -11.18 -11.29 3.64
C ASN A 67 -11.63 -10.64 2.31
N ARG A 68 -11.28 -9.37 2.08
CA ARG A 68 -11.53 -8.63 0.84
C ARG A 68 -10.34 -8.76 -0.10
N HIS A 69 -10.05 -9.99 -0.51
CA HIS A 69 -8.91 -10.30 -1.36
C HIS A 69 -8.90 -9.55 -2.71
N PRO A 70 -10.04 -9.33 -3.42
CA PRO A 70 -10.04 -8.55 -4.66
C PRO A 70 -9.63 -7.09 -4.48
N ASP A 71 -10.07 -6.46 -3.39
CA ASP A 71 -9.69 -5.07 -3.06
C ASP A 71 -8.21 -5.01 -2.71
N SER A 72 -7.72 -5.96 -1.90
CA SER A 72 -6.29 -6.04 -1.54
C SER A 72 -5.39 -6.20 -2.77
N ALA A 73 -5.74 -7.11 -3.69
CA ALA A 73 -5.01 -7.32 -4.94
C ALA A 73 -4.93 -6.03 -5.78
N ARG A 74 -6.05 -5.30 -5.91
CA ARG A 74 -6.10 -4.05 -6.65
C ARG A 74 -5.21 -2.97 -6.02
N GLU A 75 -5.23 -2.84 -4.69
CA GLU A 75 -4.42 -1.85 -4.00
C GLU A 75 -2.91 -2.20 -4.00
N TYR A 76 -2.53 -3.49 -3.91
CA TYR A 76 -1.13 -3.90 -4.09
C TYR A 76 -0.62 -3.63 -5.50
N GLN A 77 -1.43 -3.89 -6.54
CA GLN A 77 -1.04 -3.56 -7.91
C GLN A 77 -0.78 -2.05 -8.07
N LYS A 78 -1.66 -1.18 -7.56
CA LYS A 78 -1.42 0.27 -7.57
C LYS A 78 -0.16 0.66 -6.80
N THR A 79 0.12 -0.01 -5.69
CA THR A 79 1.32 0.22 -4.87
C THR A 79 2.58 -0.08 -5.69
N LEU A 80 2.58 -1.19 -6.43
CA LEU A 80 3.66 -1.55 -7.35
C LEU A 80 3.82 -0.54 -8.48
N ASP A 81 2.72 -0.09 -9.09
CA ASP A 81 2.76 0.90 -10.18
C ASP A 81 3.31 2.25 -9.70
N LEU A 82 3.05 2.65 -8.45
CA LEU A 82 3.64 3.85 -7.84
C LEU A 82 5.12 3.64 -7.52
N LEU A 83 5.48 2.47 -6.98
CA LEU A 83 6.88 2.14 -6.72
C LEU A 83 7.71 2.14 -8.01
N GLN A 84 7.19 1.57 -9.09
CA GLN A 84 7.84 1.54 -10.40
C GLN A 84 7.99 2.93 -11.03
N ARG A 85 7.06 3.85 -10.79
CA ARG A 85 7.16 5.24 -11.26
C ARG A 85 8.21 6.03 -10.50
N ARG A 86 8.27 5.85 -9.17
CA ARG A 86 9.15 6.62 -8.29
C ARG A 86 10.56 6.05 -8.18
N LEU A 87 10.71 4.74 -8.33
CA LEU A 87 11.96 4.03 -8.09
C LEU A 87 12.30 3.18 -9.32
N ASN A 88 13.58 3.12 -9.67
CA ASN A 88 14.07 2.12 -10.62
C ASN A 88 13.73 0.71 -10.11
N LYS A 89 13.47 -0.23 -11.02
CA LYS A 89 12.77 -1.50 -10.80
C LYS A 89 13.32 -2.40 -9.67
N ASP A 90 14.55 -2.20 -9.22
CA ASP A 90 15.25 -3.09 -8.28
C ASP A 90 15.30 -2.51 -6.84
N ASN A 91 14.19 -2.60 -6.09
CA ASN A 91 14.18 -2.18 -4.68
C ASN A 91 13.46 -3.19 -3.77
N LEU A 92 14.08 -3.48 -2.61
CA LEU A 92 13.55 -4.31 -1.51
C LEU A 92 12.09 -4.00 -1.13
N LYS A 93 11.65 -2.74 -1.26
CA LYS A 93 10.24 -2.38 -1.00
C LYS A 93 9.28 -2.99 -2.03
N SER A 94 9.64 -2.94 -3.31
CA SER A 94 8.86 -3.58 -4.37
C SER A 94 8.80 -5.08 -4.18
N LEU A 95 9.91 -5.70 -3.73
CA LEU A 95 9.98 -7.13 -3.41
C LEU A 95 9.01 -7.52 -2.28
N SER A 96 9.01 -6.76 -1.18
CA SER A 96 8.08 -7.01 -0.08
C SER A 96 6.60 -6.90 -0.50
N ILE A 97 6.27 -5.96 -1.39
CA ILE A 97 4.90 -5.83 -1.91
C ILE A 97 4.56 -6.98 -2.87
N LEU A 98 5.50 -7.42 -3.71
CA LEU A 98 5.31 -8.58 -4.60
C LEU A 98 5.01 -9.85 -3.81
N CYS A 99 5.75 -10.13 -2.73
CA CYS A 99 5.51 -11.28 -1.86
C CYS A 99 4.11 -11.22 -1.23
N LYS A 100 3.73 -10.08 -0.64
CA LYS A 100 2.38 -9.91 -0.07
C LYS A 100 1.28 -10.06 -1.12
N PHE A 101 1.53 -9.55 -2.33
CA PHE A 101 0.58 -9.67 -3.42
C PHE A 101 0.44 -11.13 -3.87
N ALA A 102 1.54 -11.89 -3.92
CA ALA A 102 1.51 -13.33 -4.16
C ALA A 102 0.72 -14.07 -3.07
N ASP A 103 0.88 -13.68 -1.80
CA ASP A 103 0.10 -14.25 -0.68
C ASP A 103 -1.41 -14.03 -0.88
N VAL A 104 -1.84 -12.86 -1.35
CA VAL A 104 -3.26 -12.61 -1.70
C VAL A 104 -3.77 -13.63 -2.74
N HIS A 105 -2.95 -13.92 -3.76
CA HIS A 105 -3.30 -14.89 -4.79
C HIS A 105 -3.31 -16.33 -4.25
N LEU A 106 -2.42 -16.67 -3.32
CA LEU A 106 -2.43 -17.97 -2.65
C LEU A 106 -3.71 -18.19 -1.84
N GLU A 107 -4.14 -17.19 -1.06
CA GLU A 107 -5.38 -17.24 -0.28
C GLU A 107 -6.63 -17.35 -1.19
N GLN A 108 -6.52 -16.91 -2.45
CA GLN A 108 -7.56 -17.08 -3.48
C GLN A 108 -7.47 -18.40 -4.27
N HIS A 109 -6.56 -19.31 -3.92
CA HIS A 109 -6.26 -20.53 -4.68
C HIS A 109 -5.77 -20.28 -6.12
N ARG A 110 -5.25 -19.08 -6.40
CA ARG A 110 -4.69 -18.65 -7.69
C ARG A 110 -3.19 -18.91 -7.73
N TYR A 111 -2.85 -20.20 -7.69
CA TYR A 111 -1.47 -20.66 -7.52
C TYR A 111 -0.53 -20.22 -8.65
N GLN A 112 -1.02 -20.17 -9.89
CA GLN A 112 -0.19 -19.81 -11.03
C GLN A 112 0.19 -18.32 -11.00
N GLU A 113 -0.75 -17.45 -10.64
CA GLU A 113 -0.52 -16.02 -10.47
C GLU A 113 0.44 -15.74 -9.30
N ALA A 114 0.27 -16.45 -8.17
CA ALA A 114 1.19 -16.35 -7.04
C ALA A 114 2.62 -16.78 -7.43
N LEU A 115 2.78 -17.90 -8.12
CA LEU A 115 4.08 -18.36 -8.63
C LEU A 115 4.72 -17.33 -9.57
N ASN A 116 3.94 -16.73 -10.47
CA ASN A 116 4.44 -15.72 -11.38
C ASN A 116 4.97 -14.48 -10.63
N LEU A 117 4.28 -14.06 -9.56
CA LEU A 117 4.70 -12.95 -8.71
C LEU A 117 5.98 -13.27 -7.92
N TYR A 118 6.08 -14.46 -7.31
CA TYR A 118 7.32 -14.88 -6.64
C TYR A 118 8.50 -15.04 -7.62
N MET A 119 8.26 -15.52 -8.85
CA MET A 119 9.31 -15.58 -9.86
C MET A 119 9.76 -14.19 -10.32
N ALA A 120 8.85 -13.22 -10.38
CA ALA A 120 9.20 -11.83 -10.68
C ALA A 120 10.07 -11.22 -9.57
N ASP A 121 9.76 -11.53 -8.30
CA ASP A 121 10.57 -11.17 -7.14
C ASP A 121 12.01 -11.72 -7.24
N LEU A 122 12.13 -13.02 -7.47
CA LEU A 122 13.42 -13.71 -7.58
C LEU A 122 14.27 -13.26 -8.77
N ARG A 123 13.66 -12.83 -9.88
CA ARG A 123 14.37 -12.33 -11.08
C ARG A 123 14.90 -10.91 -10.92
N SER A 124 14.51 -10.20 -9.86
CA SER A 124 14.92 -8.83 -9.56
C SER A 124 16.18 -8.77 -8.68
N TYR A 125 16.80 -9.93 -8.39
CA TYR A 125 18.12 -10.10 -7.76
C TYR A 125 19.19 -10.42 -8.81
#